data_AF-A0A8C9Y2N7-F1
#
_entry.id   AF-A0A8C9Y2N7-F1
#
_cell.length_a   1.000
_cell.length_b   1.000
_cell.length_c   1.000
_cell.angle_alpha   90.00
_cell.angle_beta   90.00
_cell.angle_gamma   90.00
#
_symmetry.space_group_name_H-M   'P 1'
#
loop_
_entity.id
_entity.type
_entity.pdbx_description
1 polymer ?
#
loop_
_entity_poly.entity_id
_entity_poly.type
_entity_poly.pdbx_seq_one_letter_code
_entity_poly.pdbx_strand_id
1 'polypeptide(L)' 'SRMPPPPPPPGGPPPPPTFSQANTSPPKLSRDEAKGRGALLTDICKGTRLKKVAVVNDRSIELFCPPPWLICPESELIVV' A
#
# COMPACT_ATOMS: atom_id res chain seq x y z
N SER A 1 13.63 51.77 -30.03
CA SER A 1 14.35 50.55 -29.60
C SER A 1 13.34 49.62 -28.96
N ARG A 2 12.95 48.51 -29.60
CA ARG A 2 12.08 47.50 -28.98
C ARG A 2 12.97 46.40 -28.41
N MET A 3 12.96 46.25 -27.09
CA MET A 3 13.66 45.12 -26.45
C MET A 3 12.99 43.80 -26.86
N PRO A 4 13.77 42.75 -27.17
CA PRO A 4 13.21 41.43 -27.42
C PRO A 4 12.54 40.89 -26.15
N PRO A 5 11.46 40.10 -26.28
CA PRO A 5 10.81 39.48 -25.13
C PRO A 5 11.81 38.59 -24.38
N PRO A 6 11.77 38.54 -23.04
CA PRO A 6 12.66 37.68 -22.27
C PRO A 6 12.45 36.21 -22.66
N PRO A 7 13.52 35.40 -22.66
CA PRO A 7 13.41 33.98 -22.93
C PRO A 7 12.50 33.32 -21.88
N PRO A 8 11.74 32.27 -22.26
CA PRO A 8 10.95 31.53 -21.29
C PRO A 8 11.87 30.95 -20.19
N PRO A 9 11.40 30.92 -18.93
CA PRO A 9 12.18 30.32 -17.86
C PRO A 9 12.53 28.87 -18.22
N PRO A 10 13.72 28.38 -17.84
CA PRO A 10 14.05 26.96 -17.97
C PRO A 10 12.95 26.14 -17.31
N GLY A 11 12.49 25.09 -17.99
CA GLY A 11 11.53 24.15 -17.42
C GLY A 11 12.03 23.67 -16.06
N GLY A 12 11.19 23.77 -15.04
CA GLY A 12 11.53 23.28 -13.70
C GLY A 12 11.87 21.79 -13.72
N PRO A 13 12.54 21.27 -12.66
CA PRO A 13 12.78 19.84 -12.54
C PRO A 13 11.46 19.06 -12.68
N PRO A 14 11.48 17.85 -13.27
CA PRO A 14 10.28 17.04 -13.40
C PRO A 14 9.63 16.85 -12.03
N PRO A 15 8.29 16.81 -11.94
CA PRO A 15 7.60 16.61 -10.67
C PRO A 15 8.11 15.30 -10.02
N PRO A 16 8.25 15.27 -8.69
CA PRO A 16 8.64 14.05 -8.00
C PRO A 16 7.62 12.95 -8.32
N PRO A 17 8.06 11.69 -8.52
CA PRO A 17 7.16 10.59 -8.79
C PRO A 17 6.17 10.45 -7.63
N THR A 18 4.89 10.55 -7.93
CA THR A 18 3.82 10.34 -6.94
C THR A 18 3.59 8.84 -6.76
N PHE A 19 3.10 8.40 -5.60
CA PHE A 19 2.80 6.99 -5.31
C PHE A 19 1.88 6.35 -6.37
N SER A 20 1.02 7.16 -6.99
CA SER A 20 0.11 6.76 -8.07
C SER A 20 0.77 6.55 -9.44
N GLN A 21 2.07 6.81 -9.59
CA GLN A 21 2.80 6.69 -10.85
C GLN A 21 3.52 5.34 -11.00
N ALA A 22 3.55 4.50 -9.96
CA ALA A 22 4.12 3.15 -10.06
C ALA A 22 3.10 2.16 -10.67
N ASN A 23 3.52 1.37 -11.65
CA ASN A 23 2.75 0.26 -12.25
C ASN A 23 1.47 0.64 -13.03
N THR A 24 1.46 1.77 -13.74
CA THR A 24 0.28 2.21 -14.52
C THR A 24 0.06 1.44 -15.83
N SER A 25 1.00 0.59 -16.24
CA SER A 25 0.84 -0.30 -17.39
C SER A 25 0.74 -1.76 -16.93
N PRO A 26 -0.16 -2.56 -17.51
CA PRO A 26 -0.18 -4.00 -17.25
C PRO A 26 1.20 -4.60 -17.55
N PRO A 27 1.73 -5.46 -16.66
CA PRO A 27 3.01 -6.12 -16.92
C PRO A 27 2.93 -6.93 -18.22
N LYS A 28 3.98 -6.87 -19.03
CA LYS A 28 4.09 -7.67 -20.25
C LYS A 28 4.41 -9.11 -19.87
N LEU A 29 3.38 -9.93 -19.72
CA LEU A 29 3.53 -11.34 -19.42
C LEU A 29 3.67 -12.15 -20.72
N SER A 30 4.53 -13.17 -20.71
CA SER A 30 4.53 -14.18 -21.76
C SER A 30 3.24 -15.02 -21.71
N ARG A 31 2.93 -15.77 -22.77
CA ARG A 31 1.71 -16.59 -22.82
C ARG A 31 1.64 -17.61 -21.68
N ASP A 32 2.76 -18.22 -21.32
CA ASP A 32 2.83 -19.22 -20.26
C ASP A 32 2.77 -18.57 -18.86
N GLU A 33 3.38 -17.39 -18.69
CA GLU A 33 3.30 -16.61 -17.45
C GLU A 33 1.88 -16.07 -17.20
N ALA A 34 1.19 -15.64 -18.26
CA ALA A 34 -0.20 -15.19 -18.18
C ALA A 34 -1.14 -16.31 -17.68
N LYS A 35 -0.92 -17.55 -18.13
CA LYS A 35 -1.68 -18.72 -17.64
C LYS A 35 -1.37 -19.01 -16.17
N GLY A 36 -0.09 -19.04 -15.81
CA GLY A 36 0.34 -19.29 -14.43
C GLY A 36 -0.18 -18.23 -13.46
N ARG A 37 -0.10 -16.95 -13.83
CA ARG A 37 -0.67 -15.84 -13.07
C ARG A 37 -2.19 -15.93 -12.97
N GLY A 38 -2.89 -16.24 -14.06
CA GLY A 38 -4.35 -16.37 -14.06
C GLY A 38 -4.85 -17.45 -13.09
N ALA A 39 -4.20 -18.62 -13.09
CA ALA A 39 -4.50 -19.69 -12.13
C ALA A 39 -4.24 -19.24 -10.69
N LEU A 40 -3.09 -18.63 -10.42
CA LEU A 40 -2.74 -18.11 -9.09
C LEU A 40 -3.75 -17.07 -8.59
N LEU A 41 -4.12 -16.10 -9.43
CA LEU A 41 -5.12 -15.08 -9.07
C LEU A 41 -6.48 -15.70 -8.77
N THR A 42 -6.87 -16.72 -9.55
CA THR A 42 -8.11 -17.47 -9.31
C THR A 42 -8.08 -18.15 -7.95
N ASP A 43 -6.96 -18.77 -7.56
CA ASP A 43 -6.84 -19.46 -6.28
C ASP A 43 -6.76 -18.48 -5.09
N ILE A 44 -6.16 -17.29 -5.28
CA ILE A 44 -6.22 -16.19 -4.29
C ILE A 44 -7.67 -15.75 -4.07
N CYS A 45 -8.45 -15.56 -5.14
CA CYS A 45 -9.85 -15.16 -5.03
C CYS A 45 -10.72 -16.24 -4.37
N LYS A 46 -10.42 -17.53 -4.61
CA LYS A 46 -11.09 -18.64 -3.92
C LYS A 46 -10.72 -18.74 -2.45
N GLY A 47 -9.51 -18.32 -2.09
CA GLY A 47 -8.95 -18.46 -0.76
C GLY A 47 -8.48 -19.89 -0.46
N THR A 48 -7.77 -20.06 0.65
CA THR A 48 -7.27 -21.36 1.12
C THR A 48 -7.39 -21.45 2.64
N ARG A 49 -7.83 -22.59 3.15
CA ARG A 49 -7.90 -22.85 4.60
C ARG A 49 -6.51 -23.14 5.14
N LEU A 50 -6.00 -22.24 5.97
CA LEU A 50 -4.73 -22.43 6.66
C LEU A 50 -4.92 -23.20 7.97
N LYS A 51 -3.89 -23.94 8.37
CA LYS A 51 -3.85 -24.59 9.69
C LYS A 51 -3.55 -23.55 10.76
N LYS A 52 -4.18 -23.67 11.93
CA LYS A 52 -3.84 -22.84 13.08
C LYS A 52 -2.41 -23.19 13.52
N VAL A 53 -1.55 -22.19 13.60
CA VAL A 53 -0.23 -22.35 14.20
C VAL A 53 -0.42 -22.63 15.69
N ALA A 54 0.24 -23.67 16.20
CA ALA A 54 0.10 -24.10 17.59
C ALA A 54 0.54 -23.03 18.60
N VAL A 55 1.58 -22.26 18.24
CA VAL A 55 2.11 -21.16 19.05
C VAL A 55 2.37 -19.97 18.14
N VAL A 56 1.76 -18.82 18.45
CA VAL A 56 2.05 -17.55 17.79
C VAL A 56 2.97 -16.76 18.70
N ASN A 57 4.24 -16.61 18.31
CA ASN A 57 5.21 -15.79 19.04
C ASN A 57 5.13 -14.33 18.55
N ASP A 58 4.05 -13.66 18.92
CA ASP A 58 3.88 -12.24 18.69
C ASP A 58 4.63 -11.46 19.78
N ARG A 59 5.67 -10.71 19.38
CA ARG A 59 6.48 -9.86 20.27
C ARG A 59 6.30 -8.37 19.96
N SER A 60 5.22 -8.02 19.25
CA SER A 60 4.87 -6.63 18.96
C SER A 60 4.24 -5.92 20.16
N ILE A 61 3.93 -6.66 21.23
CA ILE A 61 3.50 -6.11 22.51
C ILE A 61 4.69 -5.39 23.15
N GLU A 62 4.74 -4.09 22.95
CA GLU A 62 5.36 -3.16 23.90
C GLU A 62 4.73 -3.43 25.27
N LEU A 63 5.53 -3.67 26.32
CA LEU A 63 5.07 -3.80 27.72
C LEU A 63 4.53 -2.46 28.28
N PHE A 64 3.78 -1.71 27.49
CA PHE A 64 3.03 -0.57 27.98
C PHE A 64 1.74 -1.13 28.58
N CYS A 65 1.74 -1.37 29.89
CA CYS A 65 0.49 -1.46 30.65
C CYS A 65 -0.19 -0.09 30.51
N PRO A 66 -1.24 0.05 29.68
CA PRO A 66 -1.96 1.29 29.66
C PRO A 66 -2.68 1.42 31.00
N PRO A 67 -2.71 2.61 31.61
CA PRO A 67 -3.36 2.79 32.91
C PRO A 67 -4.83 2.34 32.85
N PRO A 68 -5.42 1.92 33.98
CA PRO A 68 -6.71 1.21 34.04
C PRO A 68 -7.92 1.92 33.40
N TRP A 69 -7.79 3.20 33.05
CA TRP A 69 -8.80 3.98 32.32
C TRP A 69 -8.75 3.81 30.78
N LEU A 70 -7.72 3.17 30.24
CA LEU A 70 -7.52 2.99 28.79
C LEU A 70 -8.11 1.67 28.24
N ILE A 71 -8.56 0.77 29.12
CA ILE A 71 -9.27 -0.44 28.69
C ILE A 71 -10.75 -0.06 28.58
N CYS A 72 -11.16 0.46 27.42
CA CYS A 72 -12.56 0.64 27.10
C CYS A 72 -13.19 -0.73 26.76
N PRO A 73 -14.13 -1.27 27.56
CA PRO A 73 -14.94 -2.38 27.12
C PRO A 73 -16.02 -1.83 26.18
N GLU A 74 -15.82 -2.09 24.89
CA GLU A 74 -16.87 -2.34 23.88
C GLU A 74 -18.20 -1.59 24.07
N SER A 75 -18.28 -0.36 23.56
CA SER A 75 -19.37 0.17 22.71
C SER A 75 -19.31 1.71 22.62
N GLU A 76 -19.17 2.18 21.38
CA GLU A 76 -19.53 3.53 20.89
C GLU A 76 -19.14 4.76 21.74
N LEU A 77 -17.90 5.24 21.61
CA LEU A 77 -17.66 6.69 21.66
C LEU A 77 -16.35 7.04 20.95
N ILE A 78 -16.49 7.57 19.74
CA ILE A 78 -15.51 8.48 19.17
C ILE A 78 -15.50 9.70 20.10
N VAL A 79 -14.39 9.94 20.78
CA VAL A 79 -14.16 11.22 21.47
C VAL A 79 -13.27 12.05 20.56
N VAL A 80 -13.81 13.22 20.22
CA VAL A 80 -13.33 14.26 19.30
C VAL A 80 -11.85 14.60 19.44
#